data_AF-A0A948Q4F4-F1
#
_entry.id   AF-A0A948Q4F4-F1
#
_cell.length_a   1.000
_cell.length_b   1.000
_cell.length_c   1.000
_cell.angle_alpha   90.00
_cell.angle_beta   90.00
_cell.angle_gamma   90.00
#
_symmetry.space_group_name_H-M   'P 1'
#
loop_
_entity.id
_entity.type
_entity.pdbx_description
1 polymer ?
#
loop_
_entity_poly.entity_id
_entity_poly.type
_entity_poly.pdbx_seq_one_letter_code
_entity_poly.pdbx_strand_id
1 'polypeptide(L)'
;MTDEFPVKGEAHPASRRQPSLPMVSTPQLAEPSTGAQGTRSSPASPATLATPATLAIHNNFRNAVGGLRRELVRTIYYLRVIHDRKIYRALGYTSIRTYAAEHGGLTEAQCKAFLRIGSKLDDLPAMKRALADGSLTWRKANAIVGEADPENEQKLVDLACGLSETALQAALASPAPQAAPQASPLAPSK
;
A
#
# COMPACT_ATOMS: atom_id res chain seq x y z
N MET A 1 -29.46 -18.91 36.02
CA MET A 1 -30.44 -18.82 34.92
C MET A 1 -29.67 -19.11 33.66
N THR A 2 -29.68 -20.38 33.31
CA THR A 2 -28.98 -21.04 32.21
C THR A 2 -29.82 -20.93 30.95
N ASP A 3 -29.19 -20.64 29.80
CA ASP A 3 -29.67 -20.99 28.45
C ASP A 3 -28.48 -20.71 27.49
N GLU A 4 -27.57 -21.65 27.23
CA GLU A 4 -27.66 -22.71 26.21
C GLU A 4 -28.21 -22.23 24.85
N PHE A 5 -27.31 -21.86 23.92
CA PHE A 5 -27.61 -21.86 22.49
C PHE A 5 -26.76 -22.94 21.78
N PRO A 6 -27.37 -23.82 20.96
CA PRO A 6 -26.77 -25.07 20.52
C PRO A 6 -25.92 -24.94 19.25
N VAL A 7 -25.00 -25.91 19.09
CA VAL A 7 -24.28 -26.24 17.85
C VAL A 7 -24.89 -27.51 17.26
N LYS A 8 -25.25 -27.50 15.95
CA LYS A 8 -24.87 -28.52 14.92
C LYS A 8 -25.83 -28.57 13.72
N GLY A 9 -25.23 -28.81 12.54
CA GLY A 9 -25.81 -29.56 11.40
C GLY A 9 -26.75 -28.74 10.51
N GLU A 10 -26.86 -28.91 9.19
CA GLU A 10 -26.40 -29.94 8.25
C GLU A 10 -26.41 -29.39 6.80
N ALA A 11 -25.67 -30.10 5.93
CA ALA A 11 -25.98 -30.47 4.55
C ALA A 11 -26.05 -29.43 3.40
N HIS A 12 -25.09 -29.60 2.48
CA HIS A 12 -25.22 -29.42 1.02
C HIS A 12 -26.15 -30.51 0.44
N PRO A 13 -26.93 -30.23 -0.61
CA PRO A 13 -26.60 -30.89 -1.87
C PRO A 13 -26.92 -30.12 -3.17
N ALA A 14 -26.13 -30.47 -4.19
CA ALA A 14 -26.49 -30.73 -5.59
C ALA A 14 -27.18 -29.64 -6.45
N SER A 15 -26.40 -29.18 -7.44
CA SER A 15 -26.66 -29.35 -8.88
C SER A 15 -28.04 -28.90 -9.41
N ARG A 16 -28.08 -27.74 -10.07
CA ARG A 16 -29.10 -27.44 -11.07
C ARG A 16 -28.44 -26.97 -12.37
N ARG A 17 -28.60 -27.80 -13.41
CA ARG A 17 -28.25 -27.53 -14.80
C ARG A 17 -29.11 -26.39 -15.39
N GLN A 18 -28.52 -25.78 -16.42
CA GLN A 18 -28.88 -24.61 -17.25
C GLN A 18 -30.32 -24.58 -17.83
N PRO A 19 -30.73 -23.49 -18.51
CA PRO A 19 -30.46 -23.43 -19.96
C PRO A 19 -30.03 -22.07 -20.51
N SER A 20 -29.27 -22.18 -21.60
CA SER A 20 -28.82 -21.16 -22.55
C SER A 20 -29.99 -20.43 -23.23
N LEU A 21 -29.81 -19.14 -23.51
CA LEU A 21 -30.65 -18.40 -24.47
C LEU A 21 -29.79 -17.85 -25.63
N PRO A 22 -30.34 -17.81 -26.85
CA PRO A 22 -29.57 -17.82 -28.09
C PRO A 22 -29.10 -16.44 -28.58
N MET A 23 -28.08 -16.49 -29.43
CA MET A 23 -27.64 -15.44 -30.33
C MET A 23 -28.74 -14.98 -31.28
N VAL A 24 -28.81 -13.67 -31.50
CA VAL A 24 -29.44 -13.08 -32.69
C VAL A 24 -28.39 -12.18 -33.37
N SER A 25 -27.92 -12.65 -34.53
CA SER A 25 -27.31 -11.83 -35.60
C SER A 25 -28.44 -11.06 -36.30
N THR A 26 -28.32 -9.79 -36.72
CA THR A 26 -27.69 -9.18 -37.92
C THR A 26 -28.51 -7.86 -38.17
N PRO A 27 -28.18 -6.86 -39.05
CA PRO A 27 -27.05 -6.71 -39.98
C PRO A 27 -26.39 -5.30 -40.09
N GLN A 28 -25.35 -5.33 -40.94
CA GLN A 28 -24.43 -4.37 -41.58
C GLN A 28 -25.03 -3.18 -42.39
N LEU A 29 -24.15 -2.19 -42.68
CA LEU A 29 -24.15 -1.07 -43.68
C LEU A 29 -24.60 0.31 -43.15
N ALA A 30 -23.94 1.45 -43.42
CA ALA A 30 -22.73 1.80 -44.17
C ALA A 30 -22.35 3.27 -43.82
N GLU A 31 -21.07 3.62 -43.92
CA GLU A 31 -20.61 5.01 -43.83
C GLU A 31 -20.94 5.82 -45.08
N PRO A 32 -21.01 7.16 -44.95
CA PRO A 32 -20.35 7.99 -45.94
C PRO A 32 -19.37 8.97 -45.29
N SER A 33 -18.09 8.80 -45.63
CA SER A 33 -17.04 9.81 -45.50
C SER A 33 -17.31 11.00 -46.43
N THR A 34 -17.33 12.22 -45.89
CA THR A 34 -17.17 13.45 -46.68
C THR A 34 -16.39 14.46 -45.84
N GLY A 35 -15.26 14.88 -46.38
CA GLY A 35 -14.28 15.71 -45.69
C GLY A 35 -14.75 17.13 -45.39
N ALA A 36 -14.33 17.64 -44.26
CA ALA A 36 -14.19 19.06 -44.01
C ALA A 36 -12.87 19.28 -43.25
N GLN A 37 -11.91 19.88 -43.96
CA GLN A 37 -10.73 20.47 -43.36
C GLN A 37 -11.20 21.65 -42.49
N GLY A 38 -11.30 21.41 -41.19
CA GLY A 38 -11.52 22.44 -40.18
C GLY A 38 -10.35 22.37 -39.21
N THR A 39 -9.56 23.45 -39.15
CA THR A 39 -8.63 23.83 -38.09
C THR A 39 -8.43 22.77 -37.00
N ARG A 40 -7.27 22.10 -36.99
CA ARG A 40 -6.82 21.35 -35.81
C ARG A 40 -6.58 22.37 -34.70
N SER A 41 -7.63 22.72 -33.96
CA SER A 41 -7.50 23.30 -32.63
C SER A 41 -6.65 22.32 -31.85
N SER A 42 -5.41 22.71 -31.60
CA SER A 42 -4.58 22.12 -30.56
C SER A 42 -5.47 21.95 -29.32
N PRO A 43 -5.57 20.75 -28.72
CA PRO A 43 -6.46 20.58 -27.58
C PRO A 43 -6.00 21.58 -26.51
N ALA A 44 -6.86 22.56 -26.22
CA ALA A 44 -6.68 23.41 -25.06
C ALA A 44 -6.42 22.49 -23.88
N SER A 45 -5.36 22.78 -23.10
CA SER A 45 -5.00 21.96 -21.93
C SER A 45 -6.25 21.57 -21.15
N PRO A 46 -6.36 20.36 -20.60
CA PRO A 46 -7.59 19.87 -19.96
C PRO A 46 -8.10 20.78 -18.83
N ALA A 47 -7.24 21.64 -18.29
CA ALA A 47 -7.57 22.67 -17.30
C ALA A 47 -8.44 23.82 -17.85
N THR A 48 -8.40 24.12 -19.16
CA THR A 48 -9.04 25.30 -19.76
C THR A 48 -10.52 25.10 -20.07
N LEU A 49 -11.01 23.85 -20.11
CA LEU A 49 -12.41 23.50 -20.39
C LEU A 49 -13.19 23.08 -19.12
N ALA A 50 -12.54 23.05 -17.96
CA ALA A 50 -13.16 22.55 -16.74
C ALA A 50 -14.01 23.64 -16.08
N THR A 51 -15.31 23.37 -15.90
CA THR A 51 -16.17 24.25 -15.09
C THR A 51 -15.69 24.28 -13.64
N PRO A 52 -16.02 25.33 -12.87
CA PRO A 52 -15.72 25.37 -11.43
C PRO A 52 -16.22 24.13 -10.67
N ALA A 53 -17.37 23.58 -11.06
CA ALA A 53 -17.93 22.36 -10.48
C ALA A 53 -17.07 21.12 -10.76
N THR A 54 -16.57 20.97 -12.00
CA THR A 54 -15.66 19.88 -12.38
C THR A 54 -14.35 19.95 -11.59
N LEU A 55 -13.76 21.14 -11.47
CA LEU A 55 -12.53 21.34 -10.69
C LEU A 55 -12.75 21.03 -9.20
N ALA A 56 -13.91 21.37 -8.64
CA ALA A 56 -14.23 21.06 -7.24
C ALA A 56 -14.27 19.55 -6.98
N ILE A 57 -14.90 18.76 -7.86
CA ILE A 57 -14.94 17.29 -7.72
C ILE A 57 -13.54 16.70 -7.79
N HIS A 58 -12.71 17.15 -8.75
CA HIS A 58 -11.31 16.73 -8.86
C HIS A 58 -10.52 16.99 -7.57
N ASN A 59 -10.63 18.22 -7.05
CA ASN A 59 -9.94 18.61 -5.82
C ASN A 59 -10.44 17.83 -4.61
N ASN A 60 -11.75 17.59 -4.49
CA ASN A 60 -12.34 16.79 -3.41
C ASN A 60 -11.82 15.36 -3.43
N PHE A 61 -11.77 14.73 -4.61
CA PHE A 61 -11.19 13.39 -4.75
C PHE A 61 -9.71 13.37 -4.34
N ARG A 62 -8.90 14.31 -4.84
CA ARG A 62 -7.48 14.43 -4.45
C ARG A 62 -7.30 14.62 -2.95
N ASN A 63 -8.12 15.45 -2.33
CA ASN A 63 -8.10 15.69 -0.89
C ASN A 63 -8.49 14.44 -0.10
N ALA A 64 -9.50 13.69 -0.57
CA ALA A 64 -9.90 12.42 0.03
C ALA A 64 -8.80 11.37 -0.05
N VAL A 65 -8.14 11.23 -1.22
CA VAL A 65 -6.98 10.33 -1.38
C VAL A 65 -5.81 10.77 -0.49
N GLY A 66 -5.54 12.07 -0.38
CA GLY A 66 -4.57 12.60 0.57
C GLY A 66 -4.94 12.30 2.03
N GLY A 67 -6.23 12.32 2.35
CA GLY A 67 -6.76 11.93 3.65
C GLY A 67 -6.49 10.46 3.98
N LEU A 68 -6.71 9.55 3.03
CA LEU A 68 -6.46 8.12 3.20
C LEU A 68 -5.01 7.81 3.62
N ARG A 69 -4.04 8.55 3.07
CA ARG A 69 -2.61 8.39 3.40
C ARG A 69 -2.28 8.85 4.81
N ARG A 70 -2.91 9.93 5.28
CA ARG A 70 -2.79 10.37 6.67
C ARG A 70 -3.44 9.36 7.63
N GLU A 71 -4.58 8.78 7.23
CA GLU A 71 -5.23 7.72 8.00
C GLU A 71 -4.40 6.44 8.09
N LEU A 72 -3.59 6.12 7.08
CA LEU A 72 -2.63 5.03 7.16
C LEU A 72 -1.62 5.26 8.30
N VAL A 73 -1.01 6.44 8.38
CA VAL A 73 -0.06 6.78 9.46
C VAL A 73 -0.75 6.73 10.82
N ARG A 74 -2.00 7.23 10.91
CA ARG A 74 -2.82 7.19 12.12
C ARG A 74 -3.16 5.75 12.53
N THR A 75 -3.46 4.89 11.56
CA THR A 75 -3.72 3.45 11.77
C THR A 75 -2.49 2.75 12.31
N ILE A 76 -1.32 2.99 11.71
CA ILE A 76 -0.04 2.44 12.17
C ILE A 76 0.23 2.86 13.63
N TYR A 77 0.02 4.14 13.94
CA TYR A 77 0.17 4.67 15.30
C TYR A 77 -0.75 3.96 16.30
N TYR A 78 -2.06 3.90 16.05
CA TYR A 78 -2.99 3.29 17.00
C TYR A 78 -2.80 1.78 17.13
N LEU A 79 -2.46 1.08 16.05
CA LEU A 79 -2.15 -0.34 16.12
C LEU A 79 -0.96 -0.59 17.06
N ARG A 80 0.08 0.24 16.97
CA ARG A 80 1.21 0.20 17.91
C ARG A 80 0.76 0.51 19.34
N VAL A 81 -0.02 1.58 19.57
CA VAL A 81 -0.50 1.92 20.93
C VAL A 81 -1.30 0.78 21.56
N ILE A 82 -2.19 0.14 20.79
CA ILE A 82 -2.99 -1.01 21.23
C ILE A 82 -2.08 -2.20 21.56
N HIS A 83 -1.08 -2.45 20.74
CA HIS A 83 -0.09 -3.49 20.96
C HIS A 83 0.72 -3.25 22.24
N ASP A 84 1.35 -2.08 22.36
CA ASP A 84 2.28 -1.73 23.44
C ASP A 84 1.56 -1.68 24.79
N ARG A 85 0.32 -1.18 24.82
CA ARG A 85 -0.52 -1.15 26.04
C ARG A 85 -1.29 -2.44 26.29
N LYS A 86 -1.13 -3.45 25.42
CA LYS A 86 -1.86 -4.74 25.48
C LYS A 86 -3.38 -4.57 25.57
N ILE A 87 -3.96 -3.53 24.96
CA ILE A 87 -5.41 -3.26 25.00
C ILE A 87 -6.19 -4.45 24.43
N TYR A 88 -5.66 -5.10 23.39
CA TYR A 88 -6.25 -6.31 22.81
C TYR A 88 -6.44 -7.44 23.85
N ARG A 89 -5.56 -7.55 24.87
CA ARG A 89 -5.73 -8.52 25.97
C ARG A 89 -6.89 -8.17 26.88
N ALA A 90 -7.04 -6.89 27.21
CA ALA A 90 -8.17 -6.41 28.02
C ALA A 90 -9.52 -6.61 27.32
N LEU A 91 -9.51 -6.63 25.98
CA LEU A 91 -10.67 -6.94 25.15
C LEU A 91 -10.88 -8.45 24.92
N GLY A 92 -10.10 -9.32 25.56
CA GLY A 92 -10.27 -10.78 25.49
C GLY A 92 -9.54 -11.49 24.34
N TYR A 93 -8.76 -10.77 23.52
CA TYR A 93 -8.03 -11.39 22.42
C TYR A 93 -6.72 -12.04 22.87
N THR A 94 -6.37 -13.17 22.26
CA THR A 94 -5.13 -13.89 22.56
C THR A 94 -3.90 -13.33 21.83
N SER A 95 -4.11 -12.55 20.77
CA SER A 95 -3.04 -11.96 19.94
C SER A 95 -3.50 -10.65 19.32
N ILE A 96 -2.55 -9.72 19.15
CA ILE A 96 -2.78 -8.48 18.40
C ILE A 96 -3.20 -8.76 16.95
N ARG A 97 -2.70 -9.85 16.35
CA ARG A 97 -3.02 -10.21 14.95
C ARG A 97 -4.49 -10.56 14.80
N THR A 98 -5.03 -11.35 15.73
CA THR A 98 -6.46 -11.72 15.75
C THR A 98 -7.32 -10.48 15.90
N TYR A 99 -6.98 -9.62 16.86
CA TYR A 99 -7.65 -8.32 17.05
C TYR A 99 -7.62 -7.46 15.78
N ALA A 100 -6.45 -7.33 15.15
CA ALA A 100 -6.25 -6.50 13.96
C ALA A 100 -6.94 -7.06 12.71
N ALA A 101 -7.02 -8.38 12.58
CA ALA A 101 -7.77 -9.03 11.51
C ALA A 101 -9.28 -8.82 11.69
N GLU A 102 -9.80 -9.01 12.90
CA GLU A 102 -11.24 -8.94 13.19
C GLU A 102 -11.79 -7.52 13.13
N HIS A 103 -11.09 -6.54 13.72
CA HIS A 103 -11.57 -5.15 13.78
C HIS A 103 -11.00 -4.24 12.69
N GLY A 104 -9.83 -4.59 12.13
CA GLY A 104 -9.14 -3.77 11.14
C GLY A 104 -9.11 -4.37 9.74
N GLY A 105 -9.57 -5.61 9.55
CA GLY A 105 -9.44 -6.33 8.28
C GLY A 105 -7.99 -6.54 7.84
N LEU A 106 -7.01 -6.41 8.76
CA LEU A 106 -5.60 -6.48 8.43
C LEU A 106 -5.16 -7.93 8.24
N THR A 107 -4.45 -8.16 7.14
CA THR A 107 -3.69 -9.42 6.98
C THR A 107 -2.57 -9.49 8.02
N GLU A 108 -2.11 -10.70 8.32
CA GLU A 108 -0.97 -10.91 9.22
C GLU A 108 0.28 -10.15 8.76
N ALA A 109 0.56 -10.16 7.45
CA ALA A 109 1.69 -9.44 6.87
C ALA A 109 1.58 -7.92 7.08
N GLN A 110 0.39 -7.34 6.90
CA GLN A 110 0.14 -5.92 7.18
C GLN A 110 0.29 -5.61 8.66
N CYS A 111 -0.30 -6.42 9.54
CA CYS A 111 -0.19 -6.22 10.98
C CYS A 111 1.29 -6.19 11.43
N LYS A 112 2.10 -7.15 10.96
CA LYS A 112 3.53 -7.20 11.28
C LYS A 112 4.29 -6.00 10.72
N ALA A 113 4.03 -5.63 9.47
CA ALA A 113 4.68 -4.48 8.83
C ALA A 113 4.34 -3.18 9.55
N PHE A 114 3.06 -2.97 9.89
CA PHE A 114 2.60 -1.76 10.56
C PHE A 114 3.18 -1.65 11.97
N LEU A 115 3.27 -2.74 12.74
CA LEU A 115 3.92 -2.71 14.04
C LEU A 115 5.42 -2.36 13.92
N ARG A 116 6.12 -2.94 12.95
CA ARG A 116 7.54 -2.66 12.69
C ARG A 116 7.79 -1.21 12.23
N ILE A 117 6.93 -0.67 11.38
CA ILE A 117 7.00 0.73 10.95
C ILE A 117 6.68 1.65 12.12
N GLY A 118 5.59 1.36 12.83
CA GLY A 118 5.10 2.15 13.95
C GLY A 118 6.11 2.28 15.08
N SER A 119 6.93 1.25 15.32
CA SER A 119 7.95 1.28 16.39
C SER A 119 9.08 2.27 16.13
N LYS A 120 9.31 2.67 14.88
CA LYS A 120 10.39 3.62 14.51
C LYS A 120 9.88 4.98 14.02
N LEU A 121 8.59 5.12 13.72
CA LEU A 121 8.04 6.34 13.12
C LEU A 121 8.19 7.62 13.95
N ASP A 122 8.39 7.51 15.26
CA ASP A 122 8.63 8.67 16.12
C ASP A 122 10.06 9.21 15.96
N ASP A 123 11.02 8.33 15.66
CA ASP A 123 12.43 8.66 15.44
C ASP A 123 12.76 8.95 13.97
N LEU A 124 11.83 8.66 13.05
CA LEU A 124 12.00 8.78 11.60
C LEU A 124 11.00 9.78 10.98
N PRO A 125 11.15 11.10 11.24
CA PRO A 125 10.21 12.12 10.78
C PRO A 125 10.15 12.26 9.26
N ALA A 126 11.23 12.02 8.52
CA ALA A 126 11.20 12.06 7.05
C ALA A 126 10.32 10.95 6.49
N MET A 127 10.46 9.72 7.02
CA MET A 127 9.62 8.58 6.63
C MET A 127 8.15 8.81 6.96
N LYS A 128 7.86 9.39 8.14
CA LYS A 128 6.49 9.74 8.56
C LYS A 128 5.83 10.73 7.60
N ARG A 129 6.57 11.77 7.18
CA ARG A 129 6.08 12.75 6.19
C ARG A 129 5.82 12.09 4.84
N ALA A 130 6.77 11.30 4.35
CA ALA A 130 6.66 10.63 3.05
C ALA A 130 5.50 9.62 2.98
N LEU A 131 5.16 8.95 4.09
CA LEU A 131 3.96 8.12 4.20
C LEU A 131 2.68 8.97 4.21
N ALA A 132 2.68 10.09 4.92
CA ALA A 132 1.51 10.97 5.06
C ALA A 132 1.16 11.71 3.76
N ASP A 133 2.16 12.12 2.98
CA ASP A 133 1.97 12.73 1.65
C ASP A 133 1.77 11.69 0.54
N GLY A 134 2.19 10.44 0.78
CA GLY A 134 2.06 9.29 -0.11
C GLY A 134 3.11 9.21 -1.21
N SER A 135 4.22 9.93 -1.08
CA SER A 135 5.44 9.71 -1.88
C SER A 135 6.05 8.33 -1.60
N LEU A 136 5.86 7.82 -0.37
CA LEU A 136 6.32 6.49 0.04
C LEU A 136 5.14 5.55 0.33
N THR A 137 5.14 4.36 -0.26
CA THR A 137 4.17 3.30 0.07
C THR A 137 4.58 2.58 1.34
N TRP A 138 3.61 2.02 2.09
CA TRP A 138 3.92 1.25 3.31
C TRP A 138 4.82 0.03 3.04
N ARG A 139 4.75 -0.56 1.85
CA ARG A 139 5.61 -1.69 1.46
C ARG A 139 7.06 -1.25 1.33
N LYS A 140 7.30 -0.12 0.66
CA LYS A 140 8.64 0.49 0.57
C LYS A 140 9.15 0.89 1.94
N ALA A 141 8.31 1.52 2.77
CA ALA A 141 8.66 1.85 4.15
C ALA A 141 9.05 0.59 4.95
N ASN A 142 8.27 -0.49 4.85
CA ASN A 142 8.57 -1.76 5.53
C ASN A 142 9.91 -2.38 5.09
N ALA A 143 10.31 -2.17 3.83
CA ALA A 143 11.59 -2.63 3.31
C ALA A 143 12.77 -1.88 3.94
N ILE A 144 12.70 -0.54 4.00
CA ILE A 144 13.82 0.29 4.46
C ILE A 144 13.83 0.52 5.98
N VAL A 145 12.71 0.34 6.68
CA VAL A 145 12.61 0.68 8.13
C VAL A 145 13.58 -0.13 9.00
N GLY A 146 14.07 -1.28 8.54
CA GLY A 146 15.10 -2.05 9.25
C GLY A 146 16.39 -1.28 9.40
N GLU A 147 16.85 -0.68 8.31
CA GLU A 147 18.14 0.02 8.20
C GLU A 147 18.03 1.51 8.44
N ALA A 148 16.81 2.06 8.42
CA ALA A 148 16.59 3.47 8.68
C ALA A 148 16.95 3.84 10.13
N ASP A 149 17.76 4.89 10.24
CA ASP A 149 18.11 5.64 11.43
C ASP A 149 17.95 7.15 11.15
N PRO A 150 17.97 8.01 12.17
CA PRO A 150 17.77 9.46 11.98
C PRO A 150 18.82 10.14 11.09
N GLU A 151 20.02 9.55 10.93
CA GLU A 151 21.11 10.14 10.14
C GLU A 151 20.98 9.78 8.64
N ASN A 152 20.43 8.60 8.35
CA ASN A 152 20.36 8.04 7.00
C ASN A 152 18.93 8.06 6.41
N GLU A 153 17.90 8.35 7.20
CA GLU A 153 16.51 8.17 6.80
C GLU A 153 16.14 8.92 5.53
N GLN A 154 16.61 10.16 5.38
CA GLN A 154 16.28 10.99 4.22
C GLN A 154 16.83 10.35 2.94
N LYS A 155 18.07 9.84 2.98
CA LYS A 155 18.69 9.18 1.83
C LYS A 155 17.94 7.91 1.45
N LEU A 156 17.52 7.12 2.43
CA LEU A 156 16.75 5.89 2.19
C LEU A 156 15.34 6.18 1.66
N VAL A 157 14.69 7.23 2.17
CA VAL A 157 13.38 7.68 1.68
C VAL A 157 13.50 8.16 0.23
N ASP A 158 14.49 8.99 -0.09
CA ASP A 158 14.71 9.49 -1.45
C ASP A 158 14.98 8.34 -2.43
N LEU A 159 15.84 7.38 -2.03
CA LEU A 159 16.10 6.16 -2.80
C LEU A 159 14.82 5.36 -3.04
N ALA A 160 14.03 5.14 -2.00
CA ALA A 160 12.79 4.38 -2.08
C ALA A 160 11.72 5.08 -2.92
N CYS A 161 11.64 6.41 -2.90
CA CYS A 161 10.75 7.19 -3.75
C CYS A 161 11.17 7.10 -5.23
N GLY A 162 12.48 7.08 -5.53
CA GLY A 162 13.01 7.00 -6.89
C GLY A 162 12.96 5.60 -7.54
N LEU A 163 12.90 4.52 -6.76
CA LEU A 163 12.93 3.14 -7.27
C LEU A 163 11.55 2.48 -7.30
N SER A 164 11.36 1.47 -8.16
CA SER A 164 10.21 0.57 -8.09
C SER A 164 10.32 -0.38 -6.87
N GLU A 165 9.22 -0.98 -6.41
CA GLU A 165 9.27 -1.91 -5.24
C GLU A 165 10.26 -3.07 -5.46
N THR A 166 10.30 -3.65 -6.66
CA THR A 166 11.23 -4.72 -7.03
C THR A 166 12.68 -4.23 -7.08
N ALA A 167 12.93 -3.05 -7.66
CA ALA A 167 14.28 -2.48 -7.73
C ALA A 167 14.80 -2.10 -6.34
N LEU A 168 13.91 -1.64 -5.45
CA LEU A 168 14.26 -1.34 -4.06
C LEU A 168 14.64 -2.60 -3.29
N GLN A 169 13.88 -3.70 -3.45
CA GLN A 169 14.24 -4.99 -2.84
C GLN A 169 15.57 -5.52 -3.35
N ALA A 170 15.86 -5.39 -4.65
CA ALA A 170 17.15 -5.77 -5.22
C ALA A 170 18.29 -4.90 -4.68
N ALA A 171 18.10 -3.58 -4.57
CA ALA A 171 19.11 -2.65 -4.04
C ALA A 171 19.44 -2.91 -2.57
N LEU A 172 18.44 -3.26 -1.75
CA LEU A 172 18.64 -3.62 -0.34
C LEU A 172 19.24 -5.03 -0.16
N ALA A 173 19.01 -5.93 -1.12
CA ALA A 173 19.56 -7.29 -1.09
C ALA A 173 21.00 -7.37 -1.63
N SER A 174 21.45 -6.38 -2.39
CA SER A 174 22.84 -6.28 -2.82
C SER A 174 23.68 -5.78 -1.65
N PRO A 175 24.55 -6.61 -1.05
CA PRO A 175 25.55 -6.08 -0.14
C PRO A 175 26.43 -5.13 -0.95
N ALA A 176 26.53 -3.87 -0.52
CA ALA A 176 27.62 -3.01 -0.99
C ALA A 176 28.93 -3.82 -0.87
N PRO A 177 29.84 -3.76 -1.85
CA PRO A 177 31.14 -4.40 -1.72
C PRO A 177 31.80 -3.81 -0.47
N GLN A 178 31.85 -4.59 0.61
CA GLN A 178 32.66 -4.27 1.75
C GLN A 178 34.07 -4.04 1.22
N ALA A 179 34.54 -2.82 1.41
CA ALA A 179 35.92 -2.45 1.20
C ALA A 179 36.78 -3.56 1.80
N ALA A 180 37.57 -4.18 0.93
CA ALA A 180 38.50 -5.24 1.27
C ALA A 180 39.25 -4.87 2.56
N PRO A 181 39.37 -5.79 3.54
CA PRO A 181 40.44 -5.69 4.51
C PRO A 181 41.73 -5.70 3.69
N GLN A 182 42.42 -4.56 3.70
CA GLN A 182 43.71 -4.39 3.06
C GLN A 182 44.61 -5.54 3.52
N ALA A 183 45.11 -6.29 2.56
CA ALA A 183 46.19 -7.24 2.76
C ALA A 183 47.38 -6.46 3.36
N SER A 184 47.66 -6.69 4.64
CA SER A 184 48.97 -6.36 5.19
C SER A 184 49.91 -7.52 4.85
N PRO A 185 51.01 -7.27 4.13
CA PRO A 185 52.01 -8.30 3.85
C PRO A 185 52.92 -8.43 5.07
N LEU A 186 53.10 -9.66 5.57
CA LEU A 186 54.28 -9.97 6.36
C LEU A 186 54.86 -11.30 5.88
N ALA A 187 56.13 -11.21 5.53
CA ALA A 187 56.97 -12.13 4.80
C ALA A 187 57.37 -13.38 5.64
N PRO A 188 58.18 -14.31 5.09
CA PRO A 188 58.22 -15.71 5.48
C PRO A 188 59.09 -15.98 6.72
N SER A 189 58.92 -17.15 7.33
CA SER A 189 59.92 -17.71 8.23
C SER A 189 60.20 -19.18 7.91
N LYS A 190 61.48 -19.52 8.11
CA LYS A 190 62.24 -20.73 7.74
C LYS A 190 61.58 -22.07 8.05
#